data_AF-A0A258L941-F1
#
_entry.id   AF-A0A258L941-F1
#
_cell.length_a   1.000
_cell.length_b   1.000
_cell.length_c   1.000
_cell.angle_alpha   90.00
_cell.angle_beta   90.00
_cell.angle_gamma   90.00
#
_symmetry.space_group_name_H-M   'P 1'
#
loop_
_entity.id
_entity.type
_entity.pdbx_description
1 polymer ?
#
loop_
_entity_poly.entity_id
_entity_poly.type
_entity_poly.pdbx_seq_one_letter_code
_entity_poly.pdbx_strand_id
1 'polypeptide(L)' 'ADHVVVMFRGQIVESGTKQQVLENPQHPYTKALLDCVPDAAGQKLLKPIDYAWLADEKLQAIADEVVHD' A
#
# COMPACT_ATOMS: atom_id res chain seq x y z
N ALA A 1 -1.93 -10.61 -17.65
CA ALA A 1 -1.06 -9.58 -17.06
C ALA A 1 -0.33 -10.24 -15.91
N ASP A 2 1.00 -10.30 -16.01
CA ASP A 2 1.83 -11.14 -15.15
C ASP A 2 2.55 -10.33 -14.06
N HIS A 3 2.56 -8.99 -14.21
CA HIS A 3 3.17 -8.03 -13.30
C HIS A 3 2.17 -6.92 -12.93
N VAL A 4 2.22 -6.46 -11.68
CA VAL A 4 1.33 -5.45 -11.10
C VAL A 4 2.17 -4.35 -10.47
N VAL A 5 1.73 -3.10 -10.65
CA VAL A 5 2.31 -1.92 -10.01
C VAL A 5 1.21 -1.20 -9.26
N VAL A 6 1.49 -0.83 -8.01
CA VAL A 6 0.60 -0.04 -7.14
C VAL A 6 1.25 1.32 -6.94
N MET A 7 0.47 2.36 -7.18
CA MET A 7 0.92 3.74 -7.05
C MET A 7 0.11 4.48 -5.99
N PHE A 8 0.79 5.35 -5.25
CA PHE A 8 0.17 6.30 -4.35
C PHE A 8 0.83 7.66 -4.52
N ARG A 9 0.05 8.73 -4.69
CA ARG A 9 0.55 10.11 -4.85
C ARG A 9 1.66 10.26 -5.90
N GLY A 10 1.55 9.53 -7.01
CA GLY A 10 2.53 9.58 -8.11
C GLY A 10 3.81 8.78 -7.88
N GLN A 11 3.92 8.04 -6.77
CA GLN A 11 5.05 7.17 -6.47
C GLN A 11 4.64 5.70 -6.57
N ILE A 12 5.56 4.85 -7.04
CA ILE A 12 5.39 3.40 -6.98
C ILE A 12 5.66 2.98 -5.54
N VAL A 13 4.66 2.41 -4.88
CA VAL A 13 4.75 1.93 -3.49
C VAL A 13 4.88 0.41 -3.41
N GLU A 14 4.48 -0.31 -4.47
CA GLU A 14 4.66 -1.75 -4.57
C GLU A 14 4.67 -2.20 -6.03
N SER A 15 5.53 -3.17 -6.37
CA SER A 15 5.59 -3.76 -7.70
C SER A 15 6.04 -5.21 -7.62
N GLY A 16 5.44 -6.10 -8.41
CA GLY A 16 5.79 -7.52 -8.38
C GLY A 16 4.91 -8.35 -9.30
N THR A 17 5.07 -9.67 -9.24
CA THR A 17 4.14 -10.57 -9.91
C THR A 17 2.73 -10.38 -9.34
N LYS A 18 1.72 -10.76 -10.13
CA LYS A 18 0.33 -10.78 -9.64
C LYS A 18 0.21 -11.50 -8.29
N GLN A 19 0.93 -12.61 -8.12
CA GLN A 19 0.87 -13.40 -6.90
C GLN A 19 1.47 -12.66 -5.71
N GLN A 20 2.63 -12.02 -5.90
CA GLN A 20 3.25 -11.20 -4.86
C GLN A 20 2.33 -10.06 -4.42
N VAL A 21 1.80 -9.28 -5.36
CA VAL A 21 1.06 -8.05 -5.02
C VAL A 21 -0.37 -8.33 -4.56
N LEU A 22 -1.05 -9.33 -5.12
CA LEU A 22 -2.46 -9.58 -4.80
C LEU A 22 -2.68 -10.61 -3.69
N GLU A 23 -1.76 -11.58 -3.52
CA GLU A 23 -1.91 -12.64 -2.52
C GLU A 23 -1.03 -12.41 -1.29
N ASN A 24 0.14 -11.76 -1.45
CA ASN A 24 1.04 -11.42 -0.36
C ASN A 24 1.48 -9.94 -0.38
N PRO A 25 0.52 -8.99 -0.40
CA PRO A 25 0.84 -7.57 -0.43
C PRO A 25 1.70 -7.18 0.78
N GLN A 26 2.74 -6.37 0.57
CA GLN A 26 3.61 -5.90 1.64
C GLN A 26 3.23 -4.49 2.11
N HIS A 27 2.92 -3.60 1.17
CA HIS A 27 2.68 -2.20 1.49
C HIS A 27 1.32 -2.00 2.17
N PRO A 28 1.22 -1.22 3.26
CA PRO A 28 -0.05 -0.96 3.96
C PRO A 28 -1.17 -0.46 3.04
N TYR A 29 -0.83 0.42 2.09
CA TYR A 29 -1.78 0.90 1.09
C TYR A 29 -2.32 -0.22 0.19
N THR A 30 -1.47 -1.12 -0.30
CA THR A 30 -1.90 -2.26 -1.15
C THR A 30 -2.84 -3.19 -0.39
N LYS A 31 -2.51 -3.50 0.88
CA LYS A 31 -3.37 -4.29 1.78
C LYS A 31 -4.76 -3.64 1.91
N ALA A 32 -4.80 -2.33 2.15
CA ALA A 32 -6.05 -1.61 2.30
C ALA A 32 -6.90 -1.58 1.01
N LEU A 33 -6.27 -1.41 -0.17
CA LEU A 33 -6.98 -1.49 -1.45
C LEU A 33 -7.64 -2.86 -1.66
N LEU A 34 -6.93 -3.94 -1.35
CA LEU A 34 -7.46 -5.30 -1.45
C LEU A 34 -8.58 -5.55 -0.43
N ASP A 35 -8.49 -4.95 0.75
CA ASP A 35 -9.55 -4.99 1.74
C ASP A 35 -10.82 -4.27 1.29
N CYS A 36 -10.70 -3.24 0.45
CA CYS A 36 -11.84 -2.55 -0.16
C CYS A 36 -12.52 -3.33 -1.28
N VAL A 37 -11.99 -4.49 -1.71
CA VAL A 37 -12.65 -5.34 -2.70
C VAL A 37 -13.86 -6.02 -2.05
N PRO A 38 -15.08 -5.77 -2.54
CA PRO A 38 -16.28 -6.41 -2.00
C PRO A 38 -16.24 -7.92 -2.27
N ASP A 39 -16.84 -8.71 -1.37
CA ASP A 39 -17.09 -10.11 -1.66
C ASP A 39 -18.18 -10.26 -2.74
N ALA A 40 -18.28 -11.45 -3.33
CA ALA A 40 -19.25 -11.72 -4.39
C ALA A 40 -20.72 -11.53 -3.94
N ALA A 41 -20.98 -11.54 -2.63
CA ALA A 41 -22.30 -11.33 -2.05
C ALA A 41 -22.59 -9.84 -1.75
N GLY A 42 -21.60 -8.96 -1.87
CA GLY A 42 -21.68 -7.54 -1.51
C GLY A 42 -21.84 -7.29 -0.01
N GLN A 43 -21.51 -8.26 0.84
CA GLN A 43 -21.79 -8.21 2.29
C GLN A 43 -20.59 -7.75 3.11
N LYS A 44 -19.40 -7.69 2.50
CA LYS A 44 -18.19 -7.19 3.14
C LYS A 44 -18.35 -5.72 3.55
N LEU A 45 -18.29 -5.47 4.86
CA LEU A 45 -18.19 -4.11 5.39
C LEU A 45 -16.88 -3.47 4.94
N LEU A 46 -16.98 -2.39 4.19
CA LEU A 46 -15.82 -1.62 3.75
C LEU A 46 -15.21 -0.89 4.93
N LYS A 47 -13.91 -1.06 5.11
CA LYS A 47 -13.13 -0.33 6.10
C LYS A 47 -12.51 0.92 5.44
N PRO A 48 -12.50 2.07 6.12
CA PRO A 48 -11.68 3.19 5.68
C PRO A 48 -10.22 2.77 5.57
N ILE A 49 -9.53 3.27 4.55
CA ILE A 49 -8.08 3.07 4.41
C ILE A 49 -7.38 3.79 5.56
N ASP A 50 -6.55 3.05 6.29
CA ASP A 50 -5.68 3.62 7.32
C ASP A 50 -4.43 4.22 6.65
N TYR A 51 -4.23 5.52 6.87
CA TYR A 51 -3.10 6.28 6.35
C TYR A 51 -2.01 6.52 7.40
N ALA A 52 -2.06 5.88 8.57
CA ALA A 52 -1.10 6.08 9.65
C ALA A 52 0.37 5.84 9.22
N TRP A 53 0.62 4.92 8.29
CA TRP A 53 1.94 4.65 7.71
C TRP A 53 2.59 5.88 7.04
N LEU A 54 1.83 6.90 6.65
CA LEU A 54 2.38 8.17 6.16
C LEU A 54 3.13 8.95 7.24
N ALA A 55 2.79 8.72 8.51
CA ALA A 55 3.54 9.30 9.62
C ALA A 55 4.94 8.66 9.70
N ASP A 56 5.04 7.35 9.52
CA ASP A 56 6.31 6.62 9.52
C ASP A 56 7.20 7.05 8.34
N GLU A 57 6.63 7.24 7.14
CA GLU A 57 7.38 7.75 5.98
C GLU A 57 7.91 9.17 6.22
N LYS A 58 7.11 10.06 6.82
CA LYS A 58 7.59 11.40 7.18
C LYS A 58 8.73 11.34 8.18
N LEU A 59 8.66 10.45 9.15
CA LEU A 59 9.73 10.25 10.13
C LEU A 59 11.00 9.73 9.45
N GLN A 60 10.89 8.77 8.53
CA GLN A 60 12.02 8.28 7.76
C GLN A 60 12.64 9.38 6.89
N ALA A 61 11.82 10.16 6.19
CA ALA A 61 12.30 11.26 5.35
C ALA A 61 13.05 12.33 6.17
N ILE A 62 12.57 12.66 7.38
CA ILE A 62 13.27 13.56 8.30
C ILE A 62 14.58 12.94 8.79
N ALA A 63 14.58 11.63 9.09
CA ALA A 63 15.79 10.93 9.52
C ALA A 63 16.86 10.89 8.42
N ASP A 64 16.48 10.66 7.15
CA ASP A 64 17.39 10.63 6.01
C ASP A 64 18.02 12.01 5.73
N GLU A 65 17.29 13.10 6.02
CA GLU A 65 17.76 14.49 5.89
C GLU A 65 18.76 14.88 6.99
N VAL A 66 18.58 14.38 8.22
CA VAL A 66 19.44 14.70 9.38
C VAL A 66 20.78 13.94 9.36
N VAL A 67 20.86 12.80 8.66
CA VAL A 67 22.07 11.95 8.62
C VAL A 67 23.08 12.40 7.55
N HIS A 68 22.76 13.40 6.73
CA HIS A 68 23.62 13.92 5.66
C HIS A 68 24.44 15.18 6.01
N ASP A 69 24.53 15.57 7.28
CA ASP A 69 25.45 16.63 7.81
C ASP A 69 26.48 16.01 8.78
#